data_AF-A0A7K1AZV6-F1
#
_entry.id   AF-A0A7K1AZV6-F1
#
_cell.length_a   1.000
_cell.length_b   1.000
_cell.length_c   1.000
_cell.angle_alpha   90.00
_cell.angle_beta   90.00
_cell.angle_gamma   90.00
#
_symmetry.space_group_name_H-M   'P 1'
#
loop_
_entity.id
_entity.type
_entity.pdbx_description
1 polymer ?
#
loop_
_entity_poly.entity_id
_entity_poly.type
_entity_poly.pdbx_seq_one_letter_code
_entity_poly.pdbx_strand_id
1 'polypeptide(L)'
;MTFILGNINNRSVLVLDDFYFDVQTLSNGALSSDPMDALGNCDLLHRLSGLLKDATPTGRVAAETIGAAVPRPKNCFAIGLNYKSHAEESKMQLP
;
A
#
# COMPACT_ATOMS: atom_id res chain seq x y z
N MET A 1 -12.87 7.11 -5.37
CA MET A 1 -12.27 6.03 -6.18
C MET A 1 -11.48 5.14 -5.24
N THR A 2 -11.26 3.87 -5.57
CA THR A 2 -10.30 3.03 -4.83
C THR A 2 -8.88 3.59 -4.99
N PHE A 3 -7.94 3.17 -4.14
CA PHE A 3 -6.53 3.49 -4.30
C PHE A 3 -5.68 2.24 -4.17
N ILE A 4 -4.49 2.27 -4.79
CA ILE A 4 -3.42 1.31 -4.54
C ILE A 4 -2.33 2.09 -3.79
N LEU A 5 -2.06 1.70 -2.54
CA LEU A 5 -1.02 2.29 -1.73
C LEU A 5 0.26 1.48 -1.89
N GLY A 6 1.36 2.17 -2.20
CA GLY A 6 2.70 1.60 -2.27
C GLY A 6 3.65 2.27 -1.27
N ASN A 7 4.82 1.65 -1.14
CA ASN A 7 5.97 2.22 -0.46
C ASN A 7 7.17 2.13 -1.39
N ILE A 8 7.72 3.27 -1.81
CA ILE A 8 8.93 3.35 -2.65
C ILE A 8 9.97 4.17 -1.91
N ASN A 9 11.15 3.59 -1.68
CA ASN A 9 12.24 4.24 -0.93
C ASN A 9 11.80 4.80 0.44
N ASN A 10 10.97 4.05 1.18
CA ASN A 10 10.37 4.45 2.46
C ASN A 10 9.42 5.66 2.38
N ARG A 11 8.88 5.96 1.20
CA ARG A 11 7.89 7.01 0.98
C ARG A 11 6.56 6.42 0.52
N SER A 12 5.48 6.94 1.07
CA SER A 12 4.11 6.61 0.69
C SER A 12 3.81 7.11 -0.71
N VAL A 13 3.33 6.21 -1.58
CA VAL A 13 2.97 6.53 -2.96
C VAL A 13 1.59 5.98 -3.29
N LEU A 14 0.88 6.65 -4.20
CA LEU A 14 -0.27 6.05 -4.89
C LEU A 14 0.20 5.48 -6.23
N VAL A 15 -0.39 4.37 -6.65
CA VAL A 15 -0.05 3.69 -7.91
C VAL A 15 -1.24 3.73 -8.87
N LEU A 16 -0.96 4.06 -10.13
CA LEU A 16 -1.87 3.94 -11.26
C LEU A 16 -1.09 3.36 -12.44
N ASP A 17 -1.53 2.20 -12.92
CA ASP A 17 -0.83 1.42 -13.95
C ASP A 17 0.64 1.18 -13.56
N ASP A 18 1.59 1.53 -14.44
CA ASP A 18 3.03 1.39 -14.21
C ASP A 18 3.66 2.59 -13.49
N PHE A 19 2.85 3.55 -13.03
CA PHE A 19 3.32 4.82 -12.49
C PHE A 19 2.99 4.98 -11.01
N TYR A 20 3.87 5.70 -10.31
CA TYR A 20 3.64 6.07 -8.91
C TYR A 20 3.68 7.59 -8.73
N PHE A 21 2.98 8.02 -7.68
CA PHE A 21 2.77 9.40 -7.32
C PHE A 21 3.06 9.56 -5.83
N ASP A 22 4.06 10.37 -5.48
CA ASP A 22 4.42 10.66 -4.09
C ASP A 22 3.25 11.34 -3.36
N VAL A 23 2.78 10.71 -2.27
CA VAL A 23 1.59 11.17 -1.53
C VAL A 23 1.80 12.54 -0.91
N GLN A 24 2.99 12.79 -0.34
CA GLN A 24 3.30 14.08 0.26
C GLN A 24 3.23 15.21 -0.77
N THR A 25 3.80 14.99 -1.95
CA THR A 25 3.77 15.94 -3.06
C THR A 25 2.36 16.14 -3.59
N LEU A 26 1.63 15.05 -3.88
CA LEU A 26 0.26 15.10 -4.41
C LEU A 26 -0.72 15.78 -3.45
N SER A 27 -0.48 15.67 -2.14
CA SER A 27 -1.29 16.30 -1.10
C SER A 27 -0.85 17.70 -0.70
N ASN A 28 0.14 18.29 -1.38
CA ASN A 28 0.78 19.56 -0.99
C ASN A 28 1.19 19.59 0.50
N GLY A 29 1.72 18.47 1.01
CA GLY A 29 2.19 18.33 2.38
C GLY A 29 1.10 18.05 3.43
N ALA A 30 -0.18 17.92 3.04
CA ALA A 30 -1.25 17.57 3.98
C ALA A 30 -1.11 16.14 4.54
N LEU A 31 -0.44 15.24 3.82
CA LEU A 31 -0.01 13.94 4.30
C LEU A 31 1.51 13.86 4.37
N SER A 32 2.01 13.18 5.41
CA SER A 32 3.43 12.83 5.56
C SER A 32 3.87 11.86 4.46
N SER A 33 5.17 11.83 4.15
CA SER A 33 5.74 10.79 3.31
C SER A 33 5.83 9.43 4.00
N ASP A 34 5.67 9.33 5.32
CA ASP A 34 5.69 8.05 6.03
C ASP A 34 4.47 7.20 5.64
N PRO A 35 4.63 5.97 5.09
CA PRO A 35 3.52 5.06 4.80
C PRO A 35 2.60 4.78 6.00
N MET A 36 3.15 4.72 7.22
CA MET A 36 2.37 4.45 8.43
C MET A 36 1.43 5.60 8.79
N ASP A 37 1.89 6.84 8.60
CA ASP A 37 1.09 8.04 8.88
C ASP A 37 0.06 8.27 7.78
N ALA A 38 0.46 8.15 6.51
CA ALA A 38 -0.42 8.34 5.35
C ALA A 38 -1.60 7.36 5.36
N LEU A 39 -1.36 6.09 5.69
CA LEU A 39 -2.41 5.06 5.80
C LEU A 39 -3.47 5.40 6.86
N GLY A 40 -3.14 6.23 7.86
CA GLY A 40 -4.09 6.71 8.85
C GLY A 40 -5.20 7.62 8.30
N ASN A 41 -5.10 8.08 7.05
CA ASN A 41 -6.04 9.02 6.44
C ASN A 41 -6.59 8.51 5.09
N CYS A 42 -7.27 7.37 5.13
CA CYS A 42 -7.85 6.72 3.95
C CYS A 42 -8.78 7.63 3.13
N ASP A 43 -9.55 8.52 3.78
CA ASP A 43 -10.46 9.43 3.07
C ASP A 43 -9.71 10.40 2.17
N LEU A 44 -8.58 10.96 2.65
CA LEU A 44 -7.76 11.82 1.81
C LEU A 44 -7.05 11.01 0.72
N LEU A 45 -6.56 9.80 1.01
CA LEU A 45 -5.99 8.91 -0.02
C LEU A 45 -6.99 8.58 -1.14
N HIS A 46 -8.25 8.30 -0.83
CA HIS A 46 -9.31 8.08 -1.83
C HIS A 46 -9.63 9.34 -2.66
N ARG A 47 -9.52 10.54 -2.06
CA ARG A 47 -9.68 11.81 -2.78
C ARG A 47 -8.50 12.04 -3.73
N LEU A 48 -7.27 11.86 -3.25
CA LEU A 48 -6.06 12.01 -4.04
C LEU A 48 -5.98 11.00 -5.19
N SER A 49 -6.47 9.76 -4.99
CA SER A 49 -6.50 8.75 -6.06
C SER A 49 -7.39 9.16 -7.24
N GLY A 50 -8.40 10.00 -7.00
CA GLY A 50 -9.24 10.58 -8.06
C GLY A 50 -8.51 11.58 -8.96
N LEU A 51 -7.34 12.07 -8.54
CA LEU A 51 -6.57 13.09 -9.27
C LEU A 51 -5.45 12.50 -10.13
N LEU A 52 -5.13 11.21 -9.98
CA LEU A 52 -3.92 10.60 -10.57
C LEU A 52 -3.87 10.66 -12.10
N LYS A 53 -5.04 10.59 -12.77
CA LYS A 53 -5.11 10.63 -14.24
C LYS A 53 -4.65 11.96 -14.83
N ASP A 54 -4.83 13.04 -14.08
CA ASP A 54 -4.51 14.41 -14.50
C ASP A 54 -3.20 14.92 -13.85
N ALA A 55 -2.62 14.14 -12.94
CA ALA A 55 -1.38 14.48 -12.26
C ALA A 55 -0.15 14.00 -13.05
N THR A 56 0.98 14.70 -12.86
CA THR A 56 2.28 14.25 -13.37
C THR A 56 2.82 13.13 -12.47
N PRO A 57 3.16 11.95 -13.03
CA PRO A 57 3.81 10.88 -12.27
C PRO A 57 5.11 11.33 -11.61
N THR A 58 5.38 10.82 -10.41
CA THR A 58 6.71 10.97 -9.79
C THR A 58 7.73 10.06 -10.48
N GLY A 59 7.30 8.87 -10.91
CA GLY A 59 8.15 7.96 -11.67
C GLY A 59 7.42 6.68 -12.09
N ARG A 60 8.17 5.74 -12.68
CA ARG A 60 7.70 4.40 -13.00
C ARG A 60 7.98 3.44 -11.85
N VAL A 61 7.06 2.52 -11.60
CA VAL A 61 7.23 1.45 -10.62
C VAL A 61 8.33 0.50 -11.11
N ALA A 62 9.35 0.28 -10.28
CA ALA A 62 10.45 -0.64 -10.54
C ALA A 62 10.65 -1.57 -9.33
N ALA A 63 10.76 -2.88 -9.57
CA ALA A 63 10.67 -3.91 -8.52
C ALA A 63 11.72 -3.73 -7.42
N GLU A 64 12.94 -3.31 -7.78
CA GLU A 64 14.06 -3.10 -6.87
C GLU A 64 13.84 -1.97 -5.84
N THR A 65 12.83 -1.12 -6.03
CA THR A 65 12.55 0.03 -5.15
C THR A 65 11.30 -0.14 -4.27
N ILE A 66 10.54 -1.23 -4.46
CA ILE A 66 9.28 -1.45 -3.76
C ILE A 66 9.54 -2.05 -2.37
N GLY A 67 9.10 -1.34 -1.34
CA GLY A 67 9.09 -1.82 0.05
C GLY A 67 7.71 -2.35 0.48
N ALA A 68 7.64 -2.85 1.71
CA ALA A 68 6.35 -3.21 2.31
C ALA A 68 5.45 -1.97 2.45
N ALA A 69 4.20 -2.06 1.97
CA ALA A 69 3.23 -0.96 2.07
C ALA A 69 2.92 -0.55 3.51
N VAL A 70 3.00 -1.50 4.45
CA VAL A 70 2.89 -1.29 5.89
C VAL A 70 4.21 -1.75 6.54
N PRO A 71 5.25 -0.90 6.57
CA PRO A 71 6.60 -1.33 6.94
C PRO A 71 6.80 -1.52 8.46
N ARG A 72 5.97 -0.88 9.30
CA ARG A 72 6.11 -0.89 10.76
C ARG A 72 4.75 -1.07 11.46
N PRO A 73 4.03 -2.18 11.21
CA PRO A 73 2.74 -2.41 11.86
C PRO A 73 2.92 -2.53 13.38
N LYS A 74 1.99 -1.95 14.15
CA LYS A 74 2.00 -2.08 15.62
C LYS A 74 1.76 -3.52 16.08
N ASN A 75 0.95 -4.26 15.31
CA ASN A 75 0.61 -5.66 15.56
C ASN A 75 0.64 -6.43 14.23
N CYS A 76 1.10 -7.68 14.24
CA CYS A 76 1.10 -8.58 13.08
C CYS A 76 0.43 -9.90 13.49
N PHE A 77 -0.65 -10.27 12.80
CA PHE A 77 -1.40 -11.50 13.07
C PHE A 77 -1.19 -12.48 11.92
N ALA A 78 -0.61 -13.65 12.20
CA ALA A 78 -0.44 -14.72 11.23
C ALA A 78 -1.44 -15.84 11.53
N ILE A 79 -2.27 -16.20 10.54
CA ILE A 79 -3.32 -17.21 10.67
C ILE A 79 -2.92 -18.44 9.85
N GLY A 80 -2.64 -19.55 10.54
CA GLY A 80 -2.39 -20.85 9.92
C GLY A 80 -3.69 -21.61 9.63
N LEU A 81 -3.64 -22.57 8.70
CA LEU A 81 -4.74 -23.49 8.39
C LEU A 81 -6.10 -22.81 8.07
N ASN A 82 -6.07 -21.59 7.53
CA ASN A 82 -7.29 -20.83 7.21
C ASN A 82 -7.98 -21.25 5.90
N TYR A 83 -7.57 -22.39 5.34
CA TYR A 83 -8.11 -22.97 4.11
C TYR A 83 -8.17 -24.49 4.26
N LYS A 84 -9.32 -25.09 3.93
CA LYS A 84 -9.55 -26.54 4.10
C LYS A 84 -8.51 -27.38 3.34
N SER A 85 -8.25 -27.02 2.09
CA SER A 85 -7.26 -27.70 1.24
C SER A 85 -5.85 -27.64 1.82
N HIS A 86 -5.48 -26.55 2.49
CA HIS A 86 -4.17 -26.42 3.12
C HIS A 86 -4.06 -27.30 4.39
N ALA A 87 -5.15 -27.46 5.14
CA ALA A 87 -5.18 -28.40 6.26
C ALA A 87 -5.07 -29.86 5.79
N GLU A 88 -5.76 -30.20 4.70
CA GLU A 88 -5.65 -31.52 4.06
C GLU A 88 -4.22 -31.80 3.55
N GLU A 89 -3.60 -30.85 2.85
CA GLU A 89 -2.21 -30.94 2.36
C GLU A 89 -1.21 -31.13 3.51
N SER A 90 -1.37 -30.36 4.59
CA SER A 90 -0.51 -30.43 5.77
C SER A 90 -0.81 -31.63 6.68
N LYS A 91 -1.81 -32.45 6.35
CA LYS A 91 -2.29 -33.59 7.16
C LYS A 91 -2.64 -33.19 8.59
N MET A 92 -3.11 -31.95 8.78
CA MET A 92 -3.54 -31.41 10.06
C MET A 92 -5.06 -31.43 10.16
N GLN A 93 -5.59 -31.55 11.38
CA GLN A 93 -7.02 -31.37 11.60
C GLN A 93 -7.41 -29.90 11.35
N LEU A 94 -8.64 -29.69 10.89
CA LEU A 94 -9.18 -28.34 10.77
C LEU A 94 -9.28 -27.69 12.17
N PRO A 95 -8.92 -26.39 12.31
CA PRO A 95 -9.07 -25.65 13.55
C PRO A 95 -10.51 -25.57 14.06
#